data_AF-L8K2H8-F1
#
_entry.id   AF-L8K2H8-F1
#
_cell.length_a   1.000
_cell.length_b   1.000
_cell.length_c   1.000
_cell.angle_alpha   90.00
_cell.angle_beta   90.00
_cell.angle_gamma   90.00
#
_symmetry.space_group_name_H-M   'P 1'
#
loop_
_entity.id
_entity.type
_entity.pdbx_description
1 polymer ?
#
loop_
_entity_poly.entity_id
_entity_poly.type
_entity_poly.pdbx_seq_one_letter_code
_entity_poly.pdbx_strand_id
1 'polypeptide(L)'
;MALRFLLALIFVNHITVAQDASELDKRNGFKDIKMASNVSAYEGLEFKKDIDDDTFPDAKLYIAKKGHYESIGTLKIYDLEVKVYNDSIFEIRVITEKDPNLYKGLKKAFGEPKFGYRTGYYHWTGEQLGLAYGSYSNNKIEMVYTSYVMNKKRKEEKKQVVEDIVDDF
;
A
#
# COMPACT_ATOMS: atom_id res chain seq x y z
N MET A 1 53.62 37.86 -21.75
CA MET A 1 53.55 36.55 -21.07
C MET A 1 52.29 36.54 -20.21
N ALA A 2 51.54 35.44 -20.25
CA ALA A 2 50.37 35.12 -19.42
C ALA A 2 49.03 35.82 -19.74
N LEU A 3 48.14 35.09 -20.42
CA LEU A 3 46.72 35.09 -20.07
C LEU A 3 46.20 33.66 -20.28
N ARG A 4 46.28 32.84 -19.22
CA ARG A 4 45.75 31.48 -19.21
C ARG A 4 44.26 31.57 -18.93
N PHE A 5 43.44 31.25 -19.93
CA PHE A 5 42.00 31.03 -19.76
C PHE A 5 41.80 29.78 -18.90
N LEU A 6 41.37 29.99 -17.66
CA LEU A 6 40.94 28.95 -16.74
C LEU A 6 39.52 28.51 -17.15
N LEU A 7 39.42 27.35 -17.79
CA LEU A 7 38.16 26.72 -18.17
C LEU A 7 37.47 26.20 -16.88
N ALA A 8 36.53 26.97 -16.33
CA ALA A 8 35.72 26.54 -15.20
C ALA A 8 34.68 25.51 -15.68
N LEU A 9 35.01 24.22 -15.55
CA LEU A 9 34.09 23.11 -15.78
C LEU A 9 33.09 23.07 -14.61
N ILE A 10 31.92 23.68 -14.79
CA ILE A 10 30.82 23.59 -13.83
C ILE A 10 30.24 22.17 -13.91
N PHE A 11 30.67 21.29 -13.02
CA PHE A 11 29.98 20.05 -12.72
C PHE A 11 28.63 20.38 -12.07
N VAL A 12 27.60 20.53 -12.90
CA VAL A 12 26.21 20.51 -12.45
C VAL A 12 25.95 19.08 -11.96
N ASN A 13 26.12 18.88 -10.66
CA ASN A 13 25.58 17.71 -9.98
C ASN A 13 24.06 17.81 -10.08
N HIS A 14 23.49 17.18 -11.10
CA HIS A 14 22.08 16.83 -11.09
C HIS A 14 21.88 15.86 -9.93
N ILE A 15 21.49 16.39 -8.77
CA ILE A 15 20.90 15.59 -7.70
C ILE A 15 19.59 15.08 -8.30
N THR A 16 19.65 13.92 -8.93
CA THR A 16 18.47 13.12 -9.24
C THR A 16 17.91 12.73 -7.89
N VAL A 17 17.02 13.57 -7.34
CA VAL A 17 16.16 13.15 -6.24
C VAL A 17 15.28 12.07 -6.84
N ALA A 18 15.71 10.81 -6.69
CA ALA A 18 14.84 9.67 -6.88
C ALA A 18 13.61 9.96 -6.02
N GLN A 19 12.46 10.18 -6.65
CA GLN A 19 11.19 10.20 -5.94
C GLN A 19 10.99 8.78 -5.42
N ASP A 20 11.49 8.57 -4.22
CA ASP A 20 11.53 7.29 -3.55
C ASP A 20 10.16 7.02 -2.94
N ALA A 21 9.74 5.75 -2.95
CA ALA A 21 8.49 5.29 -2.37
C ALA A 21 8.44 5.46 -0.84
N SER A 22 9.47 6.05 -0.23
CA SER A 22 9.51 6.49 1.17
C SER A 22 8.25 7.26 1.63
N GLU A 23 7.60 8.03 0.75
CA GLU A 23 6.35 8.72 1.11
C GLU A 23 5.16 7.75 1.22
N LEU A 24 5.16 6.65 0.46
CA LEU A 24 4.20 5.57 0.65
C LEU A 24 4.37 4.96 2.04
N ASP A 25 5.61 4.65 2.43
CA ASP A 25 5.92 4.11 3.77
C ASP A 25 5.57 5.08 4.89
N LYS A 26 5.83 6.39 4.73
CA LYS A 26 5.42 7.40 5.72
C LYS A 26 3.91 7.45 5.89
N ARG A 27 3.15 7.31 4.80
CA ARG A 27 1.68 7.29 4.87
C ARG A 27 1.14 5.97 5.42
N ASN A 28 1.81 4.86 5.13
CA ASN A 28 1.53 3.53 5.67
C ASN A 28 0.05 3.13 5.60
N GLY A 29 -0.64 3.37 4.49
CA GLY A 29 -2.03 2.96 4.32
C GLY A 29 -2.90 3.98 3.60
N PHE A 30 -4.18 4.00 3.95
CA PHE A 30 -5.23 4.77 3.26
C PHE A 30 -5.96 5.70 4.22
N LYS A 31 -5.92 7.01 3.93
CA LYS A 31 -6.41 8.07 4.83
C LYS A 31 -5.79 7.90 6.23
N ASP A 32 -6.61 7.79 7.25
CA ASP A 32 -6.27 7.51 8.64
C ASP A 32 -6.01 6.02 8.92
N ILE A 33 -6.49 5.10 8.08
CA ILE A 33 -6.32 3.66 8.28
C ILE A 33 -4.87 3.25 7.97
N LYS A 34 -4.15 2.80 9.01
CA LYS A 34 -2.75 2.39 8.92
C LYS A 34 -2.58 0.88 8.79
N MET A 35 -1.66 0.45 7.93
CA MET A 35 -1.26 -0.96 7.83
C MET A 35 -0.63 -1.45 9.13
N ALA A 36 -0.75 -2.75 9.41
CA ALA A 36 -0.25 -3.45 10.60
C ALA A 36 -0.79 -2.92 11.96
N SER A 37 -1.68 -1.94 11.93
CA SER A 37 -2.33 -1.41 13.14
C SER A 37 -3.55 -2.26 13.53
N ASN A 38 -4.00 -2.11 14.78
CA ASN A 38 -5.20 -2.80 15.26
C ASN A 38 -6.46 -2.20 14.64
N VAL A 39 -7.33 -3.04 14.05
CA VAL A 39 -8.58 -2.62 13.41
C VAL A 39 -9.55 -1.95 14.37
N SER A 40 -9.51 -2.28 15.67
CA SER A 40 -10.38 -1.69 16.70
C SER A 40 -10.08 -0.20 16.93
N ALA A 41 -8.95 0.32 16.45
CA ALA A 41 -8.62 1.75 16.52
C ALA A 41 -9.46 2.61 15.56
N TYR A 42 -10.20 2.01 14.63
CA TYR A 42 -10.94 2.73 13.58
C TYR A 42 -12.44 2.58 13.76
N GLU A 43 -13.07 3.58 14.38
CA GLU A 43 -14.53 3.60 14.60
C GLU A 43 -15.33 3.58 13.29
N GLY A 44 -14.74 4.03 12.18
CA GLY A 44 -15.37 4.02 10.85
C GLY A 44 -15.42 2.66 10.16
N LEU A 45 -14.90 1.60 10.79
CA LEU A 45 -14.91 0.23 10.26
C LEU A 45 -15.87 -0.66 11.06
N GLU A 46 -16.53 -1.57 10.38
CA GLU A 46 -17.37 -2.61 10.98
C GLU A 46 -17.04 -3.99 10.43
N PHE A 47 -17.09 -5.00 11.30
CA PHE A 47 -16.86 -6.39 10.93
C PHE A 47 -17.96 -6.87 10.00
N LYS A 48 -17.57 -7.49 8.87
CA LYS A 48 -18.49 -8.04 7.89
C LYS A 48 -18.60 -9.56 8.01
N LYS A 49 -17.46 -10.25 8.00
CA LYS A 49 -17.37 -11.71 8.05
C LYS A 49 -15.93 -12.19 8.22
N ASP A 50 -15.79 -13.45 8.62
CA ASP A 50 -14.54 -14.19 8.44
C ASP A 50 -14.35 -14.52 6.95
N ILE A 51 -13.09 -14.61 6.53
CA ILE A 51 -12.68 -14.93 5.16
C ILE A 51 -11.59 -16.00 5.19
N ASP A 52 -11.59 -16.82 4.15
CA ASP A 52 -10.50 -17.74 3.87
C ASP A 52 -9.44 -16.99 3.05
N ASP A 53 -8.20 -16.97 3.54
CA ASP A 53 -7.06 -16.33 2.88
C ASP A 53 -5.86 -17.28 2.95
N ASP A 54 -5.28 -17.57 1.77
CA ASP A 54 -4.19 -18.55 1.62
C ASP A 54 -2.95 -18.19 2.46
N THR A 55 -2.74 -16.90 2.74
CA THR A 55 -1.57 -16.43 3.48
C THR A 55 -1.89 -16.29 4.97
N PHE A 56 -3.06 -15.75 5.29
CA PHE A 56 -3.49 -15.42 6.64
C PHE A 56 -4.72 -16.24 7.04
N PRO A 57 -4.54 -17.41 7.68
CA PRO A 57 -5.67 -18.21 8.14
C PRO A 57 -6.51 -17.43 9.15
N ASP A 58 -7.81 -17.72 9.25
CA ASP A 58 -8.74 -17.03 10.16
C ASP A 58 -8.78 -15.50 9.96
N ALA A 59 -8.53 -15.06 8.72
CA ALA A 59 -8.61 -13.65 8.38
C ALA A 59 -10.05 -13.13 8.49
N LYS A 60 -10.17 -11.85 8.84
CA LYS A 60 -11.44 -11.15 9.00
C LYS A 60 -11.55 -10.03 7.99
N LEU A 61 -12.75 -9.81 7.48
CA LEU A 61 -13.09 -8.72 6.58
C LEU A 61 -13.91 -7.66 7.32
N TYR A 62 -13.44 -6.42 7.24
CA TYR A 62 -14.12 -5.22 7.69
C TYR A 62 -14.50 -4.33 6.51
N ILE A 63 -15.57 -3.57 6.66
CA ILE A 63 -16.03 -2.58 5.67
C ILE A 63 -16.23 -1.22 6.32
N ALA A 64 -16.31 -0.18 5.49
CA ALA A 64 -16.68 1.15 5.96
C ALA A 64 -18.13 1.18 6.48
N LYS A 65 -18.32 1.77 7.65
CA LYS A 65 -19.66 2.17 8.13
C LYS A 65 -20.23 3.27 7.24
N LYS A 66 -21.56 3.32 7.14
CA LYS A 66 -22.26 4.42 6.44
C LYS A 66 -21.82 5.79 6.98
N GLY A 67 -21.51 6.74 6.09
CA GLY A 67 -21.00 8.07 6.46
C GLY A 67 -19.48 8.14 6.63
N HIS A 68 -18.77 7.01 6.63
CA HIS A 68 -17.31 6.98 6.71
C HIS A 68 -16.69 6.63 5.35
N TYR A 69 -15.54 7.24 5.08
CA TYR A 69 -14.69 6.93 3.94
C TYR A 69 -15.36 6.97 2.55
N GLU A 70 -16.34 7.84 2.34
CA GLU A 70 -17.17 7.84 1.11
C GLU A 70 -16.49 8.47 -0.12
N SER A 71 -15.44 9.27 0.05
CA SER A 71 -14.74 9.92 -1.08
C SER A 71 -13.26 10.20 -0.86
N ILE A 72 -12.51 10.41 -1.94
CA ILE A 72 -11.16 11.01 -1.96
C ILE A 72 -11.28 12.39 -2.59
N GLY A 73 -11.39 13.44 -1.77
CA GLY A 73 -11.80 14.75 -2.27
C GLY A 73 -13.19 14.66 -2.89
N THR A 74 -13.31 14.95 -4.19
CA THR A 74 -14.56 14.83 -4.95
C THR A 74 -14.79 13.44 -5.55
N LEU A 75 -13.79 12.54 -5.47
CA LEU A 75 -13.87 11.23 -6.10
C LEU A 75 -14.65 10.24 -5.23
N LYS A 76 -15.73 9.67 -5.76
CA LYS A 76 -16.55 8.70 -5.02
C LYS A 76 -15.82 7.39 -4.78
N ILE A 77 -15.92 6.88 -3.55
CA ILE A 77 -15.54 5.51 -3.16
C ILE A 77 -16.81 4.66 -3.20
N TYR A 78 -16.77 3.57 -3.96
CA TYR A 78 -17.86 2.60 -4.06
C TYR A 78 -17.74 1.46 -3.07
N ASP A 79 -16.50 1.10 -2.73
CA ASP A 79 -16.22 -0.01 -1.83
C ASP A 79 -14.91 0.23 -1.08
N LEU A 80 -14.90 -0.14 0.20
CA LEU A 80 -13.72 -0.14 1.06
C LEU A 80 -13.74 -1.43 1.87
N GLU A 81 -12.76 -2.28 1.61
CA GLU A 81 -12.58 -3.56 2.28
C GLU A 81 -11.24 -3.54 3.02
N VAL A 82 -11.25 -3.91 4.30
CA VAL A 82 -10.06 -3.99 5.14
C VAL A 82 -9.93 -5.42 5.66
N LYS A 83 -8.86 -6.10 5.28
CA LYS A 83 -8.58 -7.46 5.75
C LYS A 83 -7.61 -7.45 6.91
N VAL A 84 -7.89 -8.32 7.87
CA VAL A 84 -7.28 -8.30 9.19
C VAL A 84 -6.90 -9.72 9.61
N TYR A 85 -5.72 -9.86 10.22
CA TYR A 85 -5.24 -11.11 10.81
C TYR A 85 -4.72 -10.82 12.22
N ASN A 86 -5.17 -11.58 13.22
CA ASN A 86 -4.88 -11.31 14.64
C ASN A 86 -5.12 -9.84 15.02
N ASP A 87 -6.27 -9.31 14.58
CA ASP A 87 -6.70 -7.92 14.72
C ASP A 87 -5.82 -6.85 14.04
N SER A 88 -4.72 -7.25 13.40
CA SER A 88 -3.82 -6.37 12.64
C SER A 88 -4.17 -6.31 11.15
N ILE A 89 -4.26 -5.10 10.59
CA ILE A 89 -4.60 -4.86 9.18
C ILE A 89 -3.45 -5.32 8.26
N PHE A 90 -3.73 -6.22 7.32
CA PHE A 90 -2.73 -6.68 6.33
C PHE A 90 -3.03 -6.24 4.89
N GLU A 91 -4.30 -5.94 4.56
CA GLU A 91 -4.71 -5.45 3.24
C GLU A 91 -5.81 -4.40 3.37
N ILE A 92 -5.72 -3.34 2.56
CA ILE A 92 -6.79 -2.36 2.35
C ILE A 92 -7.08 -2.30 0.86
N ARG A 93 -8.33 -2.55 0.49
CA ARG A 93 -8.80 -2.53 -0.90
C ARG A 93 -9.85 -1.43 -1.06
N VAL A 94 -9.62 -0.54 -2.01
CA VAL A 94 -10.46 0.64 -2.26
C VAL A 94 -10.91 0.62 -3.72
N ILE A 95 -12.22 0.68 -3.95
CA ILE A 95 -12.81 0.80 -5.28
C ILE A 95 -13.39 2.18 -5.46
N THR A 96 -12.88 2.93 -6.43
CA THR A 96 -13.30 4.30 -6.69
C THR A 96 -13.91 4.44 -8.08
N GLU A 97 -14.58 5.57 -8.29
CA GLU A 97 -14.83 6.05 -9.65
C GLU A 97 -13.50 6.25 -10.39
N LYS A 98 -13.55 6.07 -11.72
CA LYS A 98 -12.39 6.28 -12.58
C LYS A 98 -12.16 7.78 -12.77
N ASP A 99 -11.04 8.26 -12.24
CA ASP A 99 -10.56 9.62 -12.46
C ASP A 99 -9.06 9.59 -12.85
N PRO A 100 -8.70 10.09 -14.05
CA PRO A 100 -7.31 10.21 -14.48
C PRO A 100 -6.41 11.01 -13.52
N ASN A 101 -6.98 11.92 -12.72
CA ASN A 101 -6.24 12.71 -11.75
C ASN A 101 -5.80 11.89 -10.53
N LEU A 102 -6.48 10.78 -10.21
CA LEU A 102 -6.07 9.89 -9.12
C LEU A 102 -4.68 9.32 -9.41
N TYR A 103 -4.47 8.75 -10.60
CA TYR A 103 -3.16 8.25 -11.02
C TYR A 103 -2.07 9.32 -10.95
N LYS A 104 -2.35 10.53 -11.47
CA LYS A 104 -1.41 11.66 -11.42
C LYS A 104 -1.08 12.05 -9.98
N GLY A 105 -2.07 12.05 -9.09
CA GLY A 105 -1.91 12.33 -7.67
C GLY A 105 -1.04 11.29 -6.97
N LEU A 106 -1.29 10.00 -7.22
CA LEU A 106 -0.48 8.90 -6.69
C LEU A 106 0.96 8.98 -7.19
N LYS A 107 1.16 9.19 -8.49
CA LYS A 107 2.48 9.36 -9.09
C LYS A 107 3.23 10.57 -8.51
N LYS A 108 2.53 11.68 -8.28
CA LYS A 108 3.11 12.86 -7.62
C LYS A 108 3.48 12.58 -6.15
N ALA A 109 2.68 11.79 -5.45
CA ALA A 109 2.90 11.48 -4.04
C ALA A 109 4.00 10.44 -3.83
N PHE A 110 4.06 9.41 -4.68
CA PHE A 110 4.84 8.19 -4.43
C PHE A 110 5.92 7.91 -5.50
N GLY A 111 6.09 8.80 -6.48
CA GLY A 111 7.04 8.62 -7.58
C GLY A 111 6.49 7.77 -8.73
N GLU A 112 7.38 7.32 -9.60
CA GLU A 112 7.00 6.51 -10.77
C GLU A 112 6.68 5.05 -10.38
N PRO A 113 5.50 4.52 -10.73
CA PRO A 113 5.19 3.11 -10.48
C PRO A 113 5.87 2.19 -11.48
N LYS A 114 5.99 0.91 -11.10
CA LYS A 114 6.33 -0.19 -12.02
C LYS A 114 5.05 -0.79 -12.60
N PHE A 115 4.97 -0.92 -13.92
CA PHE A 115 3.83 -1.57 -14.56
C PHE A 115 4.01 -3.10 -14.60
N GLY A 116 3.03 -3.84 -14.07
CA GLY A 116 3.01 -5.30 -14.10
C GLY A 116 2.24 -5.80 -15.31
N TYR A 117 2.92 -6.22 -16.38
CA TYR A 117 2.28 -6.68 -17.62
C TYR A 117 1.30 -7.85 -17.43
N ARG A 118 1.56 -8.74 -16.46
CA ARG A 118 0.69 -9.90 -16.19
C ARG A 118 -0.61 -9.52 -15.50
N THR A 119 -0.56 -8.51 -14.63
CA THR A 119 -1.73 -8.10 -13.83
C THR A 119 -2.46 -6.94 -14.48
N GLY A 120 -1.78 -6.09 -15.25
CA GLY A 120 -2.30 -4.83 -15.76
C GLY A 120 -2.33 -3.72 -14.72
N TYR A 121 -1.63 -3.89 -13.59
CA TYR A 121 -1.60 -2.95 -12.47
C TYR A 121 -0.29 -2.16 -12.46
N TYR A 122 -0.37 -0.93 -11.97
CA TYR A 122 0.77 -0.09 -11.59
C TYR A 122 1.10 -0.31 -10.12
N HIS A 123 2.37 -0.51 -9.81
CA HIS A 123 2.83 -0.88 -8.46
C HIS A 123 3.81 0.16 -7.93
N TRP A 124 3.50 0.69 -6.76
CA TRP A 124 4.47 1.35 -5.88
C TRP A 124 4.90 0.37 -4.80
N THR A 125 6.20 0.30 -4.55
CA THR A 125 6.79 -0.63 -3.58
C THR A 125 7.62 0.18 -2.61
N GLY A 126 7.13 0.30 -1.37
CA GLY A 126 7.92 0.77 -0.24
C GLY A 126 8.60 -0.38 0.49
N GLU A 127 9.26 -0.08 1.60
CA GLU A 127 9.86 -1.06 2.49
C GLU A 127 8.80 -1.81 3.33
N GLN A 128 7.74 -1.11 3.74
CA GLN A 128 6.74 -1.63 4.68
C GLN A 128 5.46 -2.10 4.00
N LEU A 129 5.13 -1.50 2.85
CA LEU A 129 3.92 -1.82 2.10
C LEU A 129 4.08 -1.63 0.58
N GLY A 130 3.22 -2.32 -0.16
CA GLY A 130 2.98 -2.05 -1.58
C GLY A 130 1.64 -1.39 -1.81
N LEU A 131 1.52 -0.65 -2.91
CA LEU A 131 0.27 -0.15 -3.47
C LEU A 131 0.15 -0.59 -4.92
N ALA A 132 -0.87 -1.38 -5.23
CA ALA A 132 -1.28 -1.71 -6.59
C ALA A 132 -2.45 -0.81 -7.02
N TYR A 133 -2.40 -0.29 -8.24
CA TYR A 133 -3.43 0.54 -8.85
C TYR A 133 -3.80 -0.02 -10.23
N GLY A 134 -5.08 -0.25 -10.48
CA GLY A 134 -5.51 -0.86 -11.73
C GLY A 134 -6.99 -0.67 -12.04
N SER A 135 -7.40 -1.22 -13.17
CA SER A 135 -8.81 -1.21 -13.58
C SER A 135 -9.58 -2.27 -12.80
N TYR A 136 -10.68 -1.87 -12.16
CA TYR A 136 -11.64 -2.82 -11.56
C TYR A 136 -12.76 -3.17 -12.55
N SER A 137 -13.30 -2.16 -13.23
CA SER A 137 -14.30 -2.28 -14.29
C SER A 137 -14.17 -1.07 -15.23
N ASN A 138 -15.02 -1.00 -16.26
CA ASN A 138 -14.94 0.07 -17.28
C ASN A 138 -14.90 1.50 -16.69
N ASN A 139 -15.62 1.73 -15.58
CA ASN A 139 -15.76 3.03 -14.92
C ASN A 139 -15.24 3.06 -13.48
N LYS A 140 -14.52 2.02 -13.04
CA LYS A 140 -14.00 1.94 -11.67
C LYS A 140 -12.52 1.55 -11.66
N ILE A 141 -11.83 2.11 -10.67
CA ILE A 141 -10.43 1.83 -10.39
C ILE A 141 -10.34 1.10 -9.06
N GLU A 142 -9.35 0.21 -8.96
CA GLU A 142 -8.98 -0.47 -7.73
C GLU A 142 -7.62 0.02 -7.25
N MET A 143 -7.53 0.25 -5.94
CA MET A 143 -6.29 0.41 -5.19
C MET A 143 -6.20 -0.68 -4.13
N VAL A 144 -5.08 -1.39 -4.08
CA VAL A 144 -4.81 -2.42 -3.05
C VAL A 144 -3.51 -2.07 -2.34
N TYR A 145 -3.62 -1.79 -1.04
CA TYR A 145 -2.48 -1.64 -0.15
C TYR A 145 -2.20 -2.98 0.53
N THR A 146 -0.96 -3.47 0.50
CA THR A 146 -0.57 -4.77 1.08
C THR A 146 0.61 -4.60 2.03
N SER A 147 0.48 -5.11 3.26
CA SER A 147 1.52 -4.99 4.29
C SER A 147 2.61 -6.05 4.14
N TYR A 148 3.85 -5.62 3.91
CA TYR A 148 5.00 -6.51 3.94
C TYR A 148 5.41 -6.89 5.37
N VAL A 149 5.13 -6.00 6.33
CA VAL A 149 5.35 -6.24 7.76
C VAL A 149 4.52 -7.44 8.23
N MET A 150 3.23 -7.48 7.90
CA MET A 150 2.35 -8.60 8.26
C MET A 150 2.78 -9.90 7.58
N ASN A 151 3.19 -9.84 6.31
CA ASN A 151 3.72 -11.01 5.59
C ASN A 151 4.98 -11.57 6.26
N LYS A 152 5.88 -10.69 6.74
CA LYS A 152 7.10 -11.09 7.46
C LYS A 152 6.74 -11.72 8.82
N LYS A 153 5.88 -11.06 9.60
CA LYS A 153 5.38 -11.59 10.89
C LYS A 153 4.80 -12.98 10.73
N ARG A 154 3.94 -13.20 9.72
CA ARG A 154 3.34 -14.52 9.47
C ARG A 154 4.37 -15.60 9.13
N LYS A 155 5.42 -15.25 8.37
CA LYS A 155 6.51 -16.19 8.06
C LYS A 155 7.31 -16.56 9.31
N GLU A 156 7.54 -15.60 10.20
CA GLU A 156 8.24 -15.82 11.47
C GLU A 156 7.43 -16.71 12.41
N GLU A 157 6.12 -16.47 12.54
CA GLU A 157 5.21 -17.33 13.32
C GLU A 157 5.20 -18.78 12.79
N LYS A 158 5.12 -18.96 11.46
CA LYS A 158 5.20 -20.30 10.85
C LYS A 158 6.53 -21.01 11.15
N LYS A 159 7.63 -20.25 11.20
CA LYS A 159 8.95 -20.79 11.50
C LYS A 159 9.04 -21.25 12.96
N GLN A 160 8.55 -20.44 13.90
CA GLN A 160 8.52 -20.78 15.33
C GLN A 160 7.72 -22.05 15.59
N VAL A 161 6.53 -22.19 15.00
CA VAL A 161 5.72 -23.41 15.14
C VAL A 161 6.48 -24.67 14.70
N VAL A 162 7.30 -24.57 13.65
CA VAL A 162 8.12 -25.71 13.20
C VAL A 162 9.27 -25.98 14.18
N GLU A 163 9.93 -24.95 14.71
CA GLU A 163 11.00 -25.08 15.70
C GLU A 163 10.46 -25.70 17.01
N ASP A 164 9.31 -25.25 17.52
CA ASP A 164 8.68 -25.78 18.74
C ASP A 164 8.32 -27.27 18.60
N ILE A 165 7.82 -27.68 17.42
CA ILE A 165 7.55 -29.10 17.15
C ILE A 165 8.83 -29.92 17.17
N VAL A 166 9.95 -29.40 16.63
CA VAL A 166 11.23 -30.11 16.60
C VAL A 166 11.83 -30.27 18.00
N ASP A 167 11.71 -29.24 18.85
CA ASP A 167 12.23 -29.28 20.22
C ASP A 167 11.44 -30.23 21.15
N ASP A 168 10.18 -30.52 20.80
CA ASP A 168 9.32 -31.48 21.50
C ASP A 168 9.61 -32.97 21.16
N PHE A 169 10.49 -33.26 20.19
CA PHE A 169 10.89 -34.62 19.78
C PHE A 169 12.24 -35.07 20.38
#